data_AF-K2PA01-F1
#
_entry.id   AF-K2PA01-F1
#
_cell.length_a   1.000
_cell.length_b   1.000
_cell.length_c   1.000
_cell.angle_alpha   90.00
_cell.angle_beta   90.00
_cell.angle_gamma   90.00
#
_symmetry.space_group_name_H-M   'P 1'
#
loop_
_entity.id
_entity.type
_entity.pdbx_description
1 polymer ?
#
loop_
_entity_poly.entity_id
_entity_poly.type
_entity_poly.pdbx_seq_one_letter_code
_entity_poly.pdbx_strand_id
1 'polypeptide(L)'
;MWFWLKENHAIVSALSSLAMLGVWMLYLHLFYSSYRHQIRPKILITRGGGDTVAARCIVTNMSSETIFVQAVFLRLSYPDREQIYSLSETDRAGFSPSDRRSELVQGPLRSGDFLDLGSFEDLLSSVIETGDARQELAAAHRLSVLAVGSYTWHDRVVAAERSFRLKRNKAEEITLIPTQVFARQITSRAERRRVAEMMEQEAGLR
;
A
#
# COMPACT_ATOMS: atom_id res chain seq x y z
N MET A 1 58.98 30.44 10.02
CA MET A 1 57.69 29.94 9.50
C MET A 1 57.84 28.65 8.71
N TRP A 2 58.70 28.59 7.68
CA TRP A 2 58.94 27.37 6.87
C TRP A 2 59.56 26.18 7.64
N PHE A 3 60.47 26.43 8.60
CA PHE A 3 61.07 25.37 9.44
C PHE A 3 60.04 24.65 10.34
N TRP A 4 59.12 25.41 10.95
CA TRP A 4 58.06 24.86 11.80
C TRP A 4 57.08 23.98 11.02
N LEU A 5 56.76 24.37 9.78
CA LEU A 5 55.90 23.60 8.88
C LEU A 5 56.57 22.29 8.45
N LYS A 6 57.91 22.28 8.30
CA LYS A 6 58.70 21.11 7.91
C LYS A 6 58.83 20.10 9.05
N GLU A 7 58.95 20.59 10.29
CA GLU A 7 59.09 19.77 11.50
C GLU A 7 57.75 19.17 11.96
N ASN A 8 56.64 19.88 11.73
CA ASN A 8 55.28 19.42 12.09
C ASN A 8 54.48 18.88 10.88
N HIS A 9 55.13 18.67 9.73
CA HIS A 9 54.48 18.23 8.49
C HIS A 9 53.66 16.95 8.67
N ALA A 10 54.15 16.00 9.48
CA ALA A 10 53.45 14.76 9.78
C ALA A 10 52.11 15.01 10.50
N ILE A 11 52.08 15.95 11.46
CA ILE A 11 50.86 16.30 12.21
C ILE A 11 49.87 17.02 11.30
N VAL A 12 50.34 17.96 10.48
CA VAL A 12 49.48 18.69 9.52
C VAL A 12 48.90 17.73 8.48
N SER A 13 49.69 16.81 7.95
CA SER A 13 49.24 15.79 7.01
C SER A 13 48.24 14.82 7.64
N ALA A 14 48.49 14.39 8.88
CA ALA A 14 47.56 13.51 9.62
C ALA A 14 46.23 14.23 9.88
N LEU A 15 46.27 15.49 10.31
CA LEU A 15 45.08 16.30 10.58
C LEU A 15 44.29 16.58 9.29
N SER A 16 44.98 16.86 8.18
CA SER A 16 44.35 17.01 6.86
C SER A 16 43.69 15.71 6.39
N SER A 17 44.34 14.56 6.59
CA SER A 17 43.78 13.25 6.27
C SER A 17 42.54 12.93 7.12
N LEU A 18 42.58 13.28 8.41
CA LEU A 18 41.44 13.12 9.33
C LEU A 18 40.27 14.04 8.93
N ALA A 19 40.57 15.29 8.57
CA ALA A 19 39.57 16.25 8.08
C ALA A 19 38.93 15.75 6.78
N MET A 20 39.74 15.24 5.85
CA MET A 20 39.26 14.63 4.61
C MET A 20 38.35 13.43 4.89
N LEU A 21 38.74 12.54 5.82
CA LEU A 21 37.89 11.43 6.27
C LEU A 21 36.58 11.91 6.89
N GLY A 22 36.61 13.00 7.65
CA GLY A 22 35.41 13.66 8.18
C GLY A 22 34.44 14.14 7.10
N VAL A 23 34.96 14.74 6.02
CA VAL A 23 34.15 15.14 4.85
C VAL A 23 33.51 13.91 4.18
N TRP A 24 34.27 12.83 4.01
CA TRP A 24 33.73 11.58 3.46
C TRP A 24 32.65 10.97 4.35
N MET A 25 32.82 10.98 5.68
CA MET A 25 31.81 10.54 6.63
C MET A 25 30.53 11.39 6.57
N LEU A 26 30.66 12.71 6.46
CA LEU A 26 29.52 13.60 6.29
C LEU A 26 28.78 13.31 4.98
N TYR A 27 29.52 13.12 3.90
CA TYR A 27 28.94 12.78 2.60
C TYR A 27 28.22 11.43 2.64
N LEU A 28 28.83 10.39 3.23
CA LEU A 28 28.24 9.08 3.42
C LEU A 28 26.97 9.16 4.28
N HIS A 29 26.99 9.96 5.34
CA HIS A 29 25.84 10.17 6.21
C HIS A 29 24.66 10.80 5.45
N LEU A 30 24.91 11.87 4.69
CA LEU A 30 23.90 12.52 3.86
C LEU A 30 23.33 11.57 2.81
N PHE A 31 24.21 10.85 2.10
CA PHE A 31 23.81 9.88 1.09
C PHE A 31 22.95 8.76 1.69
N TYR A 32 23.37 8.19 2.82
CA TYR A 32 22.64 7.12 3.50
C TYR A 32 21.27 7.60 4.02
N SER A 33 21.19 8.81 4.57
CA SER A 33 19.95 9.39 5.06
C SER A 33 18.92 9.60 3.93
N SER A 34 19.38 10.15 2.80
CA SER A 34 18.56 10.36 1.61
C SER A 34 18.11 9.03 0.99
N TYR A 35 19.01 8.06 0.87
CA TYR A 35 18.71 6.73 0.35
C TYR A 35 17.66 6.00 1.20
N ARG A 36 17.80 6.05 2.54
CA ARG A 36 16.86 5.37 3.46
C ARG A 36 15.43 5.90 3.39
N HIS A 37 15.24 7.20 3.10
CA HIS A 37 13.89 7.78 2.99
C HIS A 37 13.18 7.39 1.69
N GLN A 38 13.92 7.12 0.60
CA GLN A 38 13.33 6.81 -0.71
C GLN A 38 12.80 5.37 -0.86
N ILE A 39 13.25 4.43 -0.03
CA ILE A 39 13.03 2.98 -0.26
C ILE A 39 11.83 2.42 0.52
N ARG A 40 11.06 3.27 1.23
CA ARG A 40 9.90 2.75 1.95
C ARG A 40 8.73 2.53 0.98
N PRO A 41 8.26 1.28 0.78
CA PRO A 41 7.04 1.04 0.05
C PRO A 41 5.90 1.83 0.67
N LYS A 42 5.13 2.51 -0.16
CA LYS A 42 3.94 3.22 0.24
C LYS A 42 2.86 2.99 -0.79
N ILE A 43 1.89 2.15 -0.43
CA ILE A 43 0.66 2.00 -1.21
C ILE A 43 -0.41 2.86 -0.56
N LEU A 44 -0.98 3.78 -1.32
CA LEU A 44 -2.06 4.65 -0.88
C LEU A 44 -3.38 4.06 -1.38
N ILE A 45 -4.30 3.77 -0.46
CA ILE A 45 -5.67 3.40 -0.81
C ILE A 45 -6.52 4.62 -0.51
N THR A 46 -7.32 5.15 -1.42
CA THR A 46 -8.20 6.31 -1.22
C THR A 46 -9.60 6.02 -1.72
N ARG A 47 -10.56 6.81 -1.22
CA ARG A 47 -11.89 6.92 -1.82
C ARG A 47 -11.99 8.21 -2.62
N GLY A 48 -12.49 8.13 -3.84
CA GLY A 48 -12.68 9.26 -4.76
C GLY A 48 -14.15 9.46 -5.14
N GLY A 49 -14.53 10.68 -5.47
CA GLY A 49 -15.87 10.99 -6.01
C GLY A 49 -17.02 10.99 -5.00
N GLY A 50 -16.76 10.89 -3.69
CA GLY A 50 -17.79 10.97 -2.66
C GLY A 50 -17.38 10.30 -1.35
N ASP A 51 -18.29 10.30 -0.39
CA ASP A 51 -18.17 9.60 0.89
C ASP A 51 -19.16 8.44 1.08
N THR A 52 -20.00 8.17 0.09
CA THR A 52 -20.94 7.03 0.08
C THR A 52 -20.30 5.77 -0.49
N VAL A 53 -20.98 4.62 -0.40
CA VAL A 53 -20.52 3.35 -1.01
C VAL A 53 -20.40 3.40 -2.55
N ALA A 54 -21.04 4.37 -3.19
CA ALA A 54 -20.85 4.66 -4.62
C ALA A 54 -19.50 5.33 -4.94
N ALA A 55 -18.74 5.76 -3.92
CA ALA A 55 -17.41 6.34 -4.11
C ALA A 55 -16.45 5.31 -4.71
N ARG A 56 -15.53 5.78 -5.56
CA ARG A 56 -14.53 4.93 -6.22
C ARG A 56 -13.39 4.60 -5.27
N CYS A 57 -12.96 3.34 -5.23
CA CYS A 57 -11.77 2.91 -4.52
C CYS A 57 -10.56 2.98 -5.45
N ILE A 58 -9.53 3.72 -5.04
CA ILE A 58 -8.33 3.95 -5.83
C ILE A 58 -7.13 3.44 -5.04
N VAL A 59 -6.29 2.63 -5.67
CA VAL A 59 -5.02 2.14 -5.12
C VAL A 59 -3.88 2.77 -5.90
N THR A 60 -3.04 3.56 -5.24
CA THR A 60 -1.95 4.31 -5.87
C THR A 60 -0.61 3.88 -5.31
N ASN A 61 0.37 3.67 -6.20
CA ASN A 61 1.74 3.45 -5.79
C ASN A 61 2.43 4.79 -5.50
N MET A 62 2.77 5.03 -4.25
CA MET A 62 3.53 6.21 -3.78
C MET A 62 4.99 5.87 -3.44
N SER A 63 5.44 4.69 -3.85
CA SER A 63 6.83 4.24 -3.73
C SER A 63 7.63 4.74 -4.93
N SER A 64 8.94 4.92 -4.76
CA SER A 64 9.87 5.31 -5.83
C SER A 64 10.02 4.23 -6.92
N GLU A 65 9.77 2.98 -6.57
CA GLU A 65 9.90 1.83 -7.46
C GLU A 65 8.54 1.29 -7.93
N THR A 66 8.57 0.51 -9.01
CA THR A 66 7.37 -0.16 -9.54
C THR A 66 6.97 -1.31 -8.61
N ILE A 67 5.71 -1.30 -8.19
CA ILE A 67 5.10 -2.40 -7.43
C ILE A 67 4.18 -3.16 -8.37
N PHE A 68 4.27 -4.49 -8.35
CA PHE A 68 3.29 -5.34 -8.99
C PHE A 68 2.19 -5.65 -7.98
N VAL A 69 0.99 -5.11 -8.19
CA VAL A 69 -0.19 -5.47 -7.38
C VAL A 69 -0.63 -6.86 -7.83
N GLN A 70 -0.60 -7.80 -6.90
CA GLN A 70 -0.97 -9.20 -7.14
C GLN A 70 -2.43 -9.42 -6.83
N ALA A 71 -2.89 -8.91 -5.69
CA ALA A 71 -4.27 -9.03 -5.30
C ALA A 71 -4.76 -7.90 -4.41
N VAL A 72 -6.09 -7.76 -4.40
CA VAL A 72 -6.79 -6.88 -3.48
C VAL A 72 -7.88 -7.68 -2.78
N PHE A 73 -7.88 -7.58 -1.46
CA PHE A 73 -8.89 -8.23 -0.61
C PHE A 73 -9.84 -7.19 -0.03
N LEU A 74 -11.10 -7.59 0.10
CA LEU A 74 -12.11 -6.88 0.87
C LEU A 74 -12.42 -7.65 2.14
N ARG A 75 -12.43 -6.96 3.26
CA ARG A 75 -12.77 -7.51 4.56
C ARG A 75 -13.98 -6.78 5.10
N LEU A 76 -15.09 -7.49 5.24
CA LEU A 76 -16.30 -7.00 5.88
C LEU A 76 -16.35 -7.53 7.31
N SER A 77 -16.34 -6.62 8.26
CA SER A 77 -16.50 -6.94 9.68
C SER A 77 -17.93 -6.60 10.12
N TYR A 78 -18.64 -7.62 10.57
CA TYR A 78 -19.95 -7.57 11.20
C TYR A 78 -19.77 -7.64 12.72
N PRO A 79 -20.83 -7.37 13.52
CA PRO A 79 -20.75 -7.50 14.97
C PRO A 79 -20.27 -8.87 15.45
N ASP A 80 -20.70 -9.94 14.78
CA ASP A 80 -20.48 -11.32 15.24
C ASP A 80 -19.50 -12.12 14.37
N ARG A 81 -19.17 -11.62 13.17
CA ARG A 81 -18.33 -12.35 12.21
C ARG A 81 -17.50 -11.42 11.34
N GLU A 82 -16.45 -11.96 10.75
CA GLU A 82 -15.65 -11.28 9.74
C GLU A 82 -15.59 -12.17 8.49
N GLN A 83 -15.79 -11.56 7.32
CA GLN A 83 -15.70 -12.23 6.03
C GLN A 83 -14.66 -11.52 5.18
N ILE A 84 -13.84 -12.31 4.48
CA ILE A 84 -12.81 -11.81 3.60
C ILE A 84 -13.06 -12.36 2.21
N TYR A 85 -13.03 -11.46 1.24
CA TYR A 85 -13.28 -11.73 -0.17
C TYR A 85 -12.05 -11.33 -0.97
N SER A 86 -11.66 -12.13 -1.96
CA SER A 86 -10.65 -11.74 -2.94
C SER A 86 -11.30 -11.15 -4.17
N LEU A 87 -10.72 -10.07 -4.69
CA LEU A 87 -11.17 -9.42 -5.93
C LEU A 87 -10.42 -9.93 -7.17
N SER A 88 -9.33 -10.68 -7.00
CA SER A 88 -8.47 -11.10 -8.12
C SER A 88 -9.01 -12.32 -8.88
N GLU A 89 -9.85 -13.14 -8.25
CA GLU A 89 -10.40 -14.37 -8.85
C GLU A 89 -11.77 -14.17 -9.51
N THR A 90 -12.35 -12.97 -9.37
CA THR A 90 -13.73 -12.71 -9.77
C THR A 90 -13.81 -12.11 -11.17
N ASP A 91 -14.66 -12.70 -12.03
CA ASP A 91 -14.97 -12.15 -13.35
C ASP A 91 -15.83 -10.88 -13.21
N ARG A 92 -15.25 -9.72 -13.50
CA ARG A 92 -15.90 -8.40 -13.32
C ARG A 92 -16.73 -8.01 -14.52
N ALA A 93 -17.71 -8.86 -14.87
CA ALA A 93 -18.61 -8.62 -15.99
C ALA A 93 -19.39 -7.30 -15.80
N GLY A 94 -19.22 -6.35 -16.73
CA GLY A 94 -19.96 -5.07 -16.74
C GLY A 94 -19.23 -3.87 -16.13
N PHE A 95 -18.05 -4.06 -15.53
CA PHE A 95 -17.15 -2.94 -15.23
C PHE A 95 -16.50 -2.48 -16.54
N SER A 96 -16.64 -1.20 -16.89
CA SER A 96 -15.93 -0.58 -18.03
C SER A 96 -14.75 0.25 -17.51
N PRO A 97 -13.64 -0.37 -17.10
CA PRO A 97 -12.49 0.37 -16.61
C PRO A 97 -11.85 1.21 -17.72
N SER A 98 -11.10 2.23 -17.30
CA SER A 98 -10.23 2.98 -18.20
C SER A 98 -8.99 2.18 -18.64
N ASP A 99 -8.66 1.08 -17.96
CA ASP A 99 -7.46 0.28 -18.19
C ASP A 99 -7.70 -1.21 -17.87
N ARG A 100 -7.08 -2.12 -18.64
CA ARG A 100 -7.16 -3.58 -18.47
C ARG A 100 -6.61 -4.04 -17.10
N ARG A 101 -5.68 -3.29 -16.52
CA ARG A 101 -5.18 -3.54 -15.15
C ARG A 101 -6.29 -3.43 -14.10
N SER A 102 -7.16 -2.43 -14.25
CA SER A 102 -8.29 -2.18 -13.35
C SER A 102 -9.38 -3.25 -13.48
N GLU A 103 -9.50 -3.87 -14.66
CA GLU A 103 -10.37 -5.02 -14.90
C GLU A 103 -9.88 -6.25 -14.12
N LEU A 104 -8.58 -6.56 -14.25
CA LEU A 104 -7.97 -7.74 -13.65
C LEU A 104 -7.63 -7.56 -12.16
N VAL A 105 -7.76 -6.34 -11.62
CA VAL A 105 -7.39 -5.98 -10.24
C VAL A 105 -5.90 -6.27 -9.93
N GLN A 106 -5.08 -6.46 -10.97
CA GLN A 106 -3.67 -6.82 -10.89
C GLN A 106 -2.84 -6.08 -11.94
N GLY A 107 -1.54 -5.96 -11.65
CA GLY A 107 -0.56 -5.50 -12.62
C GLY A 107 0.50 -4.55 -12.05
N PRO A 108 1.47 -4.16 -12.89
CA PRO A 108 2.54 -3.26 -12.49
C PRO A 108 2.01 -1.82 -12.36
N LEU A 109 2.29 -1.19 -11.22
CA LEU A 109 2.04 0.22 -10.94
C LEU A 109 3.38 0.95 -10.78
N ARG A 110 3.68 1.89 -11.67
CA ARG A 110 4.87 2.76 -11.54
C ARG A 110 4.67 3.75 -10.41
N SER A 111 5.73 4.42 -10.00
CA SER A 111 5.66 5.52 -9.02
C SER A 111 4.66 6.58 -9.49
N GLY A 112 3.62 6.84 -8.70
CA GLY A 112 2.56 7.80 -8.99
C GLY A 112 1.38 7.23 -9.78
N ASP A 113 1.49 6.04 -10.36
CA ASP A 113 0.39 5.38 -11.06
C ASP A 113 -0.67 4.87 -10.07
N PHE A 114 -1.91 4.79 -10.54
CA PHE A 114 -3.04 4.28 -9.78
C PHE A 114 -3.79 3.18 -10.53
N LEU A 115 -4.43 2.33 -9.73
CA LEU A 115 -5.38 1.33 -10.11
C LEU A 115 -6.75 1.77 -9.60
N ASP A 116 -7.71 1.86 -10.51
CA ASP A 116 -9.08 2.24 -10.18
C ASP A 116 -9.93 0.98 -10.06
N LEU A 117 -10.33 0.67 -8.83
CA LEU A 117 -11.07 -0.55 -8.54
C LEU A 117 -12.58 -0.41 -8.80
N GLY A 118 -13.09 0.79 -9.08
CA GLY A 118 -14.54 1.02 -9.18
C GLY A 118 -15.18 1.36 -7.84
N SER A 119 -16.51 1.39 -7.78
CA SER A 119 -17.21 1.75 -6.54
C SER A 119 -17.12 0.64 -5.49
N PHE A 120 -17.23 0.98 -4.21
CA PHE A 120 -17.25 -0.04 -3.15
C PHE A 120 -18.46 -0.97 -3.26
N GLU A 121 -19.57 -0.46 -3.80
CA GLU A 121 -20.74 -1.26 -4.12
C GLU A 121 -20.45 -2.27 -5.23
N ASP A 122 -19.85 -1.84 -6.36
CA ASP A 122 -19.48 -2.72 -7.48
C ASP A 122 -18.44 -3.76 -7.09
N LEU A 123 -17.53 -3.38 -6.20
CA LEU A 123 -16.48 -4.27 -5.71
C LEU A 123 -17.05 -5.38 -4.84
N LEU A 124 -18.08 -5.07 -4.05
CA LEU A 124 -18.71 -6.08 -3.22
C LEU A 124 -19.69 -6.92 -4.02
N SER A 125 -20.43 -6.32 -4.97
CA SER A 125 -21.36 -7.06 -5.83
C SER A 125 -20.65 -8.04 -6.74
N SER A 126 -19.40 -7.79 -7.12
CA SER A 126 -18.63 -8.77 -7.89
C SER A 126 -18.31 -10.03 -7.08
N VAL A 127 -18.00 -9.89 -5.78
CA VAL A 127 -17.52 -11.03 -4.95
C VAL A 127 -18.62 -11.76 -4.18
N ILE A 128 -19.83 -11.19 -4.07
CA ILE A 128 -20.95 -11.83 -3.39
C ILE A 128 -21.73 -12.69 -4.40
N GLU A 129 -21.66 -14.01 -4.22
CA GLU A 129 -22.39 -14.97 -5.06
C GLU A 129 -23.91 -15.00 -4.76
N THR A 130 -24.31 -14.66 -3.53
CA THR A 130 -25.72 -14.73 -3.10
C THR A 130 -26.03 -13.62 -2.09
N GLY A 131 -26.81 -12.63 -2.52
CA GLY A 131 -27.24 -11.52 -1.68
C GLY A 131 -27.09 -10.16 -2.37
N ASP A 132 -27.68 -9.13 -1.77
CA ASP A 132 -27.53 -7.75 -2.22
C ASP A 132 -26.33 -7.12 -1.50
N ALA A 133 -25.33 -6.67 -2.28
CA ALA A 133 -24.15 -5.99 -1.77
C ALA A 133 -24.49 -4.80 -0.86
N ARG A 134 -25.58 -4.07 -1.15
CA ARG A 134 -26.03 -2.97 -0.29
C ARG A 134 -26.49 -3.46 1.07
N GLN A 135 -27.17 -4.59 1.15
CA GLN A 135 -27.63 -5.15 2.41
C GLN A 135 -26.46 -5.63 3.26
N GLU A 136 -25.47 -6.26 2.66
CA GLU A 136 -24.26 -6.72 3.36
C GLU A 136 -23.42 -5.54 3.86
N LEU A 137 -23.27 -4.46 3.06
CA LEU A 137 -22.66 -3.20 3.51
C LEU A 137 -23.47 -2.53 4.63
N ALA A 138 -24.80 -2.65 4.61
CA ALA A 138 -25.66 -2.09 5.64
C ALA A 138 -25.56 -2.85 6.97
N ALA A 139 -25.33 -4.16 6.91
CA ALA A 139 -25.20 -5.03 8.08
C ALA A 139 -23.78 -4.99 8.68
N ALA A 140 -22.76 -4.77 7.85
CA ALA A 140 -21.38 -4.62 8.31
C ALA A 140 -21.15 -3.26 9.00
N HIS A 141 -20.30 -3.25 10.03
CA HIS A 141 -19.90 -1.99 10.69
C HIS A 141 -18.59 -1.42 10.13
N ARG A 142 -17.79 -2.24 9.46
CA ARG A 142 -16.47 -1.88 8.94
C ARG A 142 -16.18 -2.62 7.64
N LEU A 143 -15.65 -1.86 6.67
CA LEU A 143 -15.10 -2.36 5.42
C LEU A 143 -13.61 -2.04 5.39
N SER A 144 -12.76 -3.03 5.14
CA SER A 144 -11.32 -2.81 4.96
C SER A 144 -10.88 -3.31 3.59
N VAL A 145 -10.08 -2.50 2.92
CA VAL A 145 -9.45 -2.85 1.64
C VAL A 145 -7.98 -3.12 1.90
N LEU A 146 -7.51 -4.30 1.53
CA LEU A 146 -6.12 -4.72 1.67
C LEU A 146 -5.55 -4.95 0.27
N ALA A 147 -4.62 -4.09 -0.15
CA ALA A 147 -3.88 -4.26 -1.40
C ALA A 147 -2.56 -4.96 -1.10
N VAL A 148 -2.25 -6.01 -1.86
CA VAL A 148 -1.05 -6.83 -1.73
C VAL A 148 -0.30 -6.83 -3.06
N GLY A 149 1.02 -6.70 -2.97
CA GLY A 149 1.90 -6.74 -4.12
C GLY A 149 3.31 -7.14 -3.76
N SER A 150 4.16 -7.17 -4.77
CA SER A 150 5.60 -7.39 -4.64
C SER A 150 6.38 -6.39 -5.48
N TYR A 151 7.66 -6.24 -5.18
CA TYR A 151 8.56 -5.57 -6.10
C TYR A 151 8.94 -6.51 -7.23
N THR A 152 9.08 -5.98 -8.44
CA THR A 152 9.40 -6.79 -9.63
C THR A 152 10.76 -7.49 -9.55
N TRP A 153 11.68 -6.97 -8.73
CA TRP A 153 13.06 -7.42 -8.62
C TRP A 153 13.41 -7.93 -7.20
N HIS A 154 12.45 -7.89 -6.27
CA HIS A 154 12.61 -8.38 -4.90
C HIS A 154 11.33 -9.08 -4.46
N ASP A 155 11.43 -10.35 -4.03
CA ASP A 155 10.32 -11.17 -3.50
C ASP A 155 9.80 -10.71 -2.12
N ARG A 156 9.92 -9.41 -1.83
CA ARG A 156 9.40 -8.80 -0.61
C ARG A 156 7.95 -8.43 -0.85
N VAL A 157 7.07 -9.10 -0.10
CA VAL A 157 5.65 -8.72 -0.02
C VAL A 157 5.53 -7.30 0.53
N VAL A 158 4.80 -6.49 -0.20
CA VAL A 158 4.35 -5.15 0.17
C VAL A 158 2.84 -5.20 0.27
N ALA A 159 2.29 -4.74 1.39
CA ALA A 159 0.85 -4.65 1.53
C ALA A 159 0.44 -3.38 2.29
N ALA A 160 -0.75 -2.87 1.97
CA ALA A 160 -1.35 -1.77 2.68
C ALA A 160 -2.84 -2.02 2.89
N GLU A 161 -3.32 -1.61 4.06
CA GLU A 161 -4.70 -1.78 4.48
C GLU A 161 -5.32 -0.41 4.77
N ARG A 162 -6.54 -0.19 4.28
CA ARG A 162 -7.34 0.97 4.67
C ARG A 162 -8.73 0.52 5.10
N SER A 163 -9.11 0.90 6.31
CA SER A 163 -10.42 0.61 6.87
C SER A 163 -11.35 1.82 6.88
N PHE A 164 -12.62 1.56 6.66
CA PHE A 164 -13.72 2.49 6.64
C PHE A 164 -14.80 1.98 7.59
N ARG A 165 -15.30 2.85 8.47
CA ARG A 165 -16.52 2.59 9.24
C ARG A 165 -17.71 2.90 8.35
N LEU A 166 -18.66 1.98 8.33
CA LEU A 166 -19.92 2.14 7.61
C LEU A 166 -20.92 2.79 8.57
N LYS A 167 -21.53 3.90 8.14
CA LYS A 167 -22.62 4.56 8.87
C LYS A 167 -23.74 4.89 7.90
N ARG A 168 -24.99 4.81 8.37
CA ARG A 168 -26.13 5.35 7.62
C ARG A 168 -26.25 6.85 7.85
N ASN A 169 -26.43 7.60 6.77
CA ASN A 169 -26.73 9.03 6.82
C ASN A 169 -28.26 9.25 6.96
N LYS A 170 -28.69 10.50 7.13
CA LYS A 170 -30.09 10.93 7.22
C LYS A 170 -30.92 10.58 5.98
N ALA A 171 -30.27 10.42 4.82
CA ALA A 171 -30.90 9.99 3.56
C ALA A 171 -30.92 8.46 3.39
N GLU A 172 -30.66 7.70 4.45
CA GLU A 172 -30.49 6.23 4.47
C GLU A 172 -29.32 5.67 3.63
N GLU A 173 -28.52 6.54 3.01
CA GLU A 173 -27.32 6.12 2.29
C GLU A 173 -26.19 5.66 3.24
N ILE A 174 -25.44 4.66 2.80
CA ILE A 174 -24.29 4.13 3.53
C ILE A 174 -23.06 5.00 3.21
N THR A 175 -22.51 5.63 4.24
CA THR A 175 -21.30 6.47 4.18
C THR A 175 -20.08 5.76 4.76
N LEU A 176 -18.96 5.91 4.06
CA LEU A 176 -17.63 5.38 4.33
C LEU A 176 -16.79 6.43 5.08
N ILE A 177 -16.72 6.28 6.40
CA ILE A 177 -15.92 7.14 7.26
C ILE A 177 -14.56 6.48 7.48
N PRO A 178 -13.46 7.03 6.94
CA PRO A 178 -12.14 6.44 7.14
C PRO A 178 -11.82 6.36 8.63
N THR A 179 -11.31 5.21 9.10
CA THR A 179 -10.84 5.07 10.50
C THR A 179 -9.52 5.79 10.73
N GLN A 180 -8.72 5.91 9.68
CA GLN A 180 -7.39 6.49 9.68
C GLN A 180 -7.22 7.45 8.50
N VAL A 181 -6.40 8.48 8.69
CA VAL A 181 -6.08 9.46 7.65
C VAL A 181 -5.35 8.80 6.48
N PHE A 182 -4.42 7.89 6.78
CA PHE A 182 -3.61 7.16 5.80
C PHE A 182 -3.87 5.66 5.87
N ALA A 183 -3.60 4.96 4.76
CA ALA A 183 -3.58 3.50 4.74
C ALA A 183 -2.41 2.97 5.60
N ARG A 184 -2.71 1.98 6.44
CA ARG A 184 -1.76 1.28 7.30
C ARG A 184 -0.84 0.41 6.43
N GLN A 185 0.45 0.72 6.43
CA GLN A 185 1.44 -0.06 5.67
C GLN A 185 1.84 -1.30 6.48
N ILE A 186 1.76 -2.47 5.87
CA ILE A 186 2.16 -3.73 6.48
C ILE A 186 3.68 -3.89 6.34
N THR A 187 4.38 -3.52 7.41
CA THR A 187 5.85 -3.44 7.42
C THR A 187 6.49 -4.50 8.30
N SER A 188 5.77 -5.07 9.27
CA SER A 188 6.31 -6.08 10.18
C SER A 188 6.45 -7.43 9.49
N ARG A 189 7.51 -8.18 9.82
CA ARG A 189 7.74 -9.52 9.25
C ARG A 189 6.62 -10.51 9.58
N ALA A 190 6.06 -10.42 10.78
CA ALA A 190 4.97 -11.29 11.22
C ALA A 190 3.68 -11.04 10.42
N GLU A 191 3.30 -9.77 10.22
CA GLU A 191 2.12 -9.46 9.42
C GLU A 191 2.32 -9.78 7.93
N ARG A 192 3.52 -9.55 7.39
CA ARG A 192 3.85 -9.96 6.02
C ARG A 192 3.73 -11.47 5.81
N ARG A 193 4.14 -12.27 6.79
CA ARG A 193 3.93 -13.73 6.76
C ARG A 193 2.45 -14.08 6.73
N ARG A 194 1.62 -13.45 7.56
CA ARG A 194 0.17 -13.68 7.54
C ARG A 194 -0.46 -13.33 6.18
N VAL A 195 -0.05 -12.22 5.58
CA VAL A 195 -0.52 -11.82 4.25
C VAL A 195 -0.03 -12.79 3.17
N ALA A 196 1.21 -13.25 3.26
CA ALA A 196 1.74 -14.28 2.35
C ALA A 196 1.00 -15.62 2.50
N GLU A 197 0.76 -16.08 3.72
CA GLU A 197 -0.02 -17.29 4.01
C GLU A 197 -1.46 -17.18 3.47
N MET A 198 -2.08 -16.00 3.57
CA MET A 198 -3.39 -15.74 2.99
C MET A 198 -3.38 -15.81 1.46
N MET A 199 -2.33 -15.27 0.82
CA MET A 199 -2.15 -15.37 -0.62
C MET A 199 -1.87 -16.81 -1.09
N GLU A 200 -1.12 -17.59 -0.31
CA GLU A 200 -0.87 -19.02 -0.59
C GLU A 200 -2.15 -19.87 -0.51
N GLN A 201 -3.03 -19.56 0.44
CA GLN A 201 -4.34 -20.21 0.57
C GLN A 201 -5.24 -19.91 -0.61
N GLU A 202 -5.25 -18.65 -1.07
CA GLU A 202 -6.00 -18.24 -2.25
C GLU A 202 -5.47 -18.91 -3.53
N ALA A 203 -4.15 -18.94 -3.72
CA ALA A 203 -3.52 -19.57 -4.90
C ALA A 203 -3.63 -21.11 -4.93
N GLY A 204 -4.29 -21.75 -3.97
CA GLY A 204 -4.46 -23.20 -3.90
C GLY A 204 -3.16 -23.98 -3.65
N LEU A 205 -2.14 -23.33 -3.06
CA LEU A 205 -0.83 -23.93 -2.80
C LEU A 205 -0.78 -24.72 -1.47
N ARG A 206 -1.93 -25.01 -0.85
CA ARG A 206 -2.08 -25.87 0.33
C ARG A 206 -3.32 -26.74 0.26
#